data_AF-A0A536VB09-F1
#
_entry.id   AF-A0A536VB09-F1
#
_cell.length_a   1.000
_cell.length_b   1.000
_cell.length_c   1.000
_cell.angle_alpha   90.00
_cell.angle_beta   90.00
_cell.angle_gamma   90.00
#
_symmetry.space_group_name_H-M   'P 1'
#
loop_
_entity.id
_entity.type
_entity.pdbx_description
1 polymer ?
#
loop_
_entity_poly.entity_id
_entity_poly.type
_entity_poly.pdbx_seq_one_letter_code
_entity_poly.pdbx_strand_id
1 'polypeptide(L)'
;MSYEYRFCPQCAAPLQSIAKEDGDGGPKERLRCPACDYTHWNNPTPVLAAIIECADRDGRVLLARNAAWTGKMYALITGFMEAGETPEEGIKREVAEETGLSVDAL
;
A
#
# COMPACT_ATOMS: atom_id res chain seq x y z
N MET A 1 -5.66 13.69 13.71
CA MET A 1 -4.79 14.47 12.82
C MET A 1 -5.25 14.20 11.41
N SER A 2 -5.82 15.20 10.70
CA SER A 2 -6.10 15.04 9.27
C SER A 2 -4.78 15.15 8.53
N TYR A 3 -4.37 14.08 7.84
CA TYR A 3 -3.20 14.09 6.95
C TYR A 3 -3.60 14.76 5.63
N GLU A 4 -3.94 16.05 5.68
CA GLU A 4 -4.30 16.80 4.49
C GLU A 4 -3.05 17.40 3.84
N TYR A 5 -2.84 17.08 2.57
CA TYR A 5 -1.80 17.69 1.75
C TYR A 5 -2.09 19.19 1.61
N ARG A 6 -1.18 20.04 2.12
CA ARG A 6 -1.35 21.50 2.11
C ARG A 6 -0.73 22.18 0.90
N PHE A 7 0.33 21.62 0.35
CA PHE A 7 1.12 22.22 -0.72
C PHE A 7 1.32 21.24 -1.86
N CYS A 8 1.40 21.76 -3.07
CA CYS A 8 1.61 20.97 -4.28
C CYS A 8 3.02 20.36 -4.28
N PRO A 9 3.17 19.03 -4.49
CA PRO A 9 4.49 18.40 -4.55
C PRO A 9 5.29 18.79 -5.81
N GLN A 10 4.65 19.39 -6.82
CA GLN A 10 5.29 19.80 -8.07
C GLN A 10 5.84 21.23 -8.03
N CYS A 11 5.11 22.18 -7.42
CA CYS A 11 5.48 23.61 -7.47
C CYS A 11 5.39 24.36 -6.13
N ALA A 12 5.09 23.65 -5.03
CA ALA A 12 4.94 24.19 -3.67
C ALA A 12 3.80 25.21 -3.45
N ALA A 13 3.00 25.54 -4.48
CA ALA A 13 1.82 26.38 -4.29
C ALA A 13 0.77 25.70 -3.38
N PRO A 14 -0.03 26.46 -2.60
CA PRO A 14 -1.09 25.88 -1.77
C PRO A 14 -2.10 25.08 -2.60
N LEU A 15 -2.45 23.88 -2.15
CA LEU A 15 -3.54 23.10 -2.73
C LEU A 15 -4.89 23.67 -2.27
N GLN A 16 -5.89 23.58 -3.14
CA GLN A 16 -7.25 24.04 -2.86
C GLN A 16 -8.24 22.92 -3.17
N SER A 17 -9.33 22.84 -2.41
CA SER A 17 -10.45 21.98 -2.77
C SER A 17 -11.18 22.61 -3.95
N ILE A 18 -11.07 22.00 -5.11
CA ILE A 18 -11.66 22.49 -6.37
C ILE A 18 -12.52 21.34 -6.91
N ALA A 19 -13.68 21.62 -7.51
CA ALA A 19 -14.46 20.63 -8.25
C ALA A 19 -14.15 20.75 -9.75
N LYS A 20 -13.88 19.63 -10.43
CA LYS A 20 -13.60 19.57 -11.88
C LYS A 20 -14.15 18.27 -12.45
N GLU A 21 -14.57 18.29 -13.71
CA GLU A 21 -14.96 17.09 -14.45
C GLU A 21 -13.81 16.08 -14.48
N ASP A 22 -14.10 14.86 -13.99
CA ASP A 22 -13.15 13.74 -13.94
C ASP A 22 -13.72 12.56 -14.76
N GLY A 23 -13.53 12.60 -16.08
CA GLY A 23 -14.04 11.58 -17.01
C GLY A 23 -15.57 11.45 -16.96
N ASP A 24 -16.08 10.23 -17.07
CA ASP A 24 -17.52 9.96 -17.18
C ASP A 24 -18.27 10.07 -15.83
N GLY A 25 -17.55 10.29 -14.73
CA GLY A 25 -18.10 10.32 -13.38
C GLY A 25 -18.64 11.68 -12.92
N GLY A 26 -18.66 12.69 -13.80
CA GLY A 26 -19.04 14.06 -13.47
C GLY A 26 -18.00 14.82 -12.62
N PRO A 27 -18.35 16.03 -12.14
CA PRO A 27 -17.43 16.84 -11.35
C PRO A 27 -17.17 16.22 -9.98
N LYS A 28 -15.89 16.06 -9.63
CA LYS A 28 -15.46 15.57 -8.31
C LYS A 28 -14.62 16.61 -7.59
N GLU A 29 -14.89 16.81 -6.32
CA GLU A 29 -14.11 17.68 -5.45
C GLU A 29 -12.82 16.99 -5.02
N ARG A 30 -11.67 17.65 -5.25
CA ARG A 30 -10.33 17.14 -4.92
C ARG A 30 -9.39 18.29 -4.58
N LEU A 31 -8.33 17.98 -3.86
CA LEU A 31 -7.19 18.89 -3.72
C LEU A 31 -6.48 19.04 -5.06
N ARG A 32 -6.51 20.25 -5.60
CA ARG A 32 -5.89 20.61 -6.89
C ARG A 32 -5.01 21.85 -6.73
N CYS A 33 -3.95 21.93 -7.53
CA CYS A 33 -3.05 23.06 -7.54
C CYS A 33 -3.52 24.08 -8.60
N PRO A 34 -3.90 25.30 -8.22
CA PRO A 34 -4.32 26.32 -9.18
C PRO A 34 -3.15 26.90 -10.01
N ALA A 35 -1.90 26.60 -9.64
CA ALA A 35 -0.71 27.16 -10.29
C ALA A 35 -0.09 26.26 -11.37
N CYS A 36 -0.30 24.94 -11.32
CA CYS A 36 0.33 23.99 -12.25
C CYS A 36 -0.55 22.78 -12.63
N ASP A 37 -1.86 22.85 -12.38
CA ASP A 37 -2.87 21.84 -12.70
C ASP A 37 -2.71 20.45 -12.05
N TYR A 38 -1.73 20.26 -11.16
CA TYR A 38 -1.59 19.03 -10.39
C TYR A 38 -2.88 18.69 -9.61
N THR A 39 -3.32 17.43 -9.70
CA THR A 39 -4.46 16.89 -8.95
C THR A 39 -3.99 15.83 -7.98
N HIS A 40 -4.27 15.99 -6.68
CA HIS A 40 -4.06 14.95 -5.69
C HIS A 40 -5.25 13.97 -5.73
N TRP A 41 -5.04 12.83 -6.37
CA TRP A 41 -6.08 11.81 -6.55
C TRP A 41 -6.43 11.06 -5.26
N ASN A 42 -5.50 11.02 -4.30
CA ASN A 42 -5.65 10.29 -3.03
C ASN A 42 -6.06 8.82 -3.26
N ASN A 43 -5.44 8.17 -4.24
CA ASN A 43 -5.69 6.76 -4.52
C ASN A 43 -5.19 5.91 -3.34
N PRO A 44 -5.90 4.83 -2.96
CA PRO A 44 -5.46 3.95 -1.89
C PRO A 44 -4.16 3.22 -2.28
N THR A 45 -3.26 3.05 -1.32
CA THR A 45 -2.05 2.23 -1.50
C THR A 45 -2.42 0.75 -1.40
N PRO A 46 -2.08 -0.08 -2.41
CA PRO A 46 -2.30 -1.53 -2.35
C PRO A 46 -1.44 -2.19 -1.26
N VAL A 47 -2.01 -3.21 -0.61
CA VAL A 47 -1.34 -4.06 0.38
C VAL A 47 -1.46 -5.50 -0.06
N LEU A 48 -0.35 -6.23 0.06
CA LEU A 48 -0.23 -7.65 -0.25
C LEU A 48 -0.33 -8.46 1.05
N ALA A 49 -0.87 -9.67 0.96
CA ALA A 49 -0.94 -10.61 2.08
C ALA A 49 -0.83 -12.05 1.56
N ALA A 50 -0.09 -12.90 2.27
CA ALA A 50 0.08 -14.32 1.92
C ALA A 50 -0.40 -15.26 3.01
N ILE A 51 -1.06 -16.35 2.60
CA ILE A 51 -1.17 -17.58 3.39
C ILE A 51 -0.02 -18.48 2.94
N ILE A 52 0.95 -18.70 3.83
CA ILE A 52 2.18 -19.42 3.50
C ILE A 52 2.10 -20.81 4.12
N GLU A 53 2.07 -21.83 3.27
CA GLU A 53 2.14 -23.23 3.69
C GLU A 53 3.60 -23.69 3.79
N CYS A 54 4.01 -24.22 4.94
CA CYS A 54 5.35 -24.76 5.14
C CYS A 54 5.39 -26.26 4.79
N ALA A 55 5.87 -26.58 3.59
CA ALA A 55 5.98 -27.96 3.10
C ALA A 55 6.84 -28.87 4.00
N ASP A 56 7.90 -28.32 4.63
CA ASP A 56 8.77 -29.03 5.58
C ASP A 56 8.16 -29.20 6.99
N ARG A 57 6.95 -28.66 7.21
CA ARG A 57 6.22 -28.68 8.48
C ARG A 57 4.83 -29.28 8.38
N ASP A 58 4.63 -30.23 7.46
CA ASP A 58 3.36 -30.97 7.33
C ASP A 58 2.19 -30.03 6.99
N GLY A 59 2.42 -29.09 6.06
CA GLY A 59 1.39 -28.19 5.55
C GLY A 59 0.91 -27.13 6.56
N ARG A 60 1.66 -26.88 7.63
CA ARG A 60 1.29 -25.83 8.60
C ARG A 60 1.42 -24.45 7.97
N VAL A 61 0.51 -23.56 8.38
CA VAL A 61 0.53 -22.15 7.96
C VAL A 61 1.49 -21.34 8.84
N LEU A 62 2.36 -20.56 8.20
CA LEU A 62 3.21 -19.59 8.89
C LEU A 62 2.38 -18.37 9.31
N LEU A 63 2.46 -18.02 10.59
CA LEU A 63 2.00 -16.74 11.11
C LEU A 63 3.17 -16.04 11.79
N ALA A 64 3.31 -14.74 11.54
CA ALA A 64 4.32 -13.90 12.16
C ALA A 64 3.71 -13.05 13.28
N ARG A 65 4.57 -12.60 14.19
CA ARG A 65 4.21 -11.63 15.21
C ARG A 65 5.17 -10.47 15.14
N ASN A 66 4.62 -9.28 14.94
CA ASN A 66 5.43 -8.06 15.01
C ASN A 66 5.91 -7.85 16.46
N ALA A 67 7.20 -7.56 16.62
CA ALA A 67 7.83 -7.36 17.92
C ALA A 67 7.23 -6.17 18.71
N ALA A 68 6.64 -5.19 18.02
CA ALA A 68 5.99 -4.04 18.64
C ALA A 68 4.59 -4.33 19.19
N TRP A 69 3.97 -5.47 18.84
CA TRP A 69 2.60 -5.78 19.27
C TRP A 69 2.54 -6.30 20.71
N THR A 70 1.62 -5.73 21.50
CA THR A 70 1.26 -6.22 22.83
C THR A 70 0.31 -7.43 22.72
N GLY A 71 0.36 -8.33 23.70
CA GLY A 71 -0.46 -9.56 23.71
C GLY A 71 0.07 -10.66 22.78
N LYS A 72 -0.63 -11.81 22.72
CA LYS A 72 -0.25 -12.96 21.87
C LYS A 72 -1.04 -12.95 20.56
N MET A 73 -0.82 -11.92 19.74
CA MET A 73 -1.39 -11.80 18.40
C MET A 73 -0.37 -12.22 17.34
N TYR A 74 -0.87 -12.94 16.33
CA TYR A 74 -0.12 -13.34 15.15
C TYR A 74 -0.94 -13.01 13.91
N ALA A 75 -0.27 -12.73 12.80
CA ALA A 75 -0.89 -12.36 11.53
C ALA A 75 -0.16 -13.03 10.36
N LEU A 76 -0.76 -12.92 9.18
CA LEU A 76 -0.11 -13.24 7.92
C LEU A 76 1.09 -12.31 7.69
N ILE A 77 1.98 -12.73 6.80
CA ILE A 77 2.96 -11.81 6.21
C ILE A 77 2.22 -10.85 5.29
N THR A 78 2.49 -9.56 5.46
CA THR A 78 1.82 -8.49 4.73
C THR A 78 2.78 -7.35 4.46
N GLY A 79 2.65 -6.69 3.32
CA GLY A 79 3.42 -5.48 3.04
C GLY A 79 2.83 -4.64 1.94
N PHE A 80 3.38 -3.44 1.74
CA PHE A 80 2.93 -2.55 0.67
C PHE A 80 3.44 -3.03 -0.67
N MET A 81 2.60 -2.93 -1.70
CA MET A 81 3.06 -3.15 -3.07
C MET A 81 3.90 -1.96 -3.53
N GLU A 82 5.08 -2.22 -4.06
CA GLU A 82 5.95 -1.22 -4.65
C GLU A 82 5.53 -0.86 -6.08
N ALA A 83 6.03 0.28 -6.57
CA ALA A 83 5.78 0.69 -7.94
C ALA A 83 6.62 -0.14 -8.90
N GLY A 84 5.96 -0.79 -9.87
CA GLY A 84 6.62 -1.53 -10.95
C GLY A 84 6.77 -3.03 -10.71
N GLU A 85 6.30 -3.56 -9.57
CA GLU A 85 6.21 -5.00 -9.32
C GLU A 85 4.80 -5.54 -9.61
N THR A 86 4.71 -6.83 -9.93
CA THR A 86 3.43 -7.55 -9.87
C THR A 86 3.09 -7.94 -8.42
N PRO A 87 1.82 -8.24 -8.10
CA PRO A 87 1.45 -8.74 -6.77
C PRO A 87 2.26 -9.98 -6.34
N GLU A 88 2.58 -10.86 -7.29
CA GLU A 88 3.39 -12.07 -7.09
C GLU A 88 4.84 -11.74 -6.76
N GLU A 89 5.44 -10.76 -7.43
CA GLU A 89 6.81 -10.31 -7.14
C GLU A 89 6.88 -9.67 -5.76
N GLY A 90 5.94 -8.77 -5.45
CA GLY A 90 5.89 -8.08 -4.17
C GLY A 90 5.68 -9.03 -3.00
N ILE A 91 4.78 -10.01 -3.12
CA ILE A 91 4.54 -10.91 -2.00
C ILE A 91 5.74 -11.83 -1.74
N LYS A 92 6.46 -12.25 -2.79
CA LYS A 92 7.72 -13.00 -2.64
C LYS A 92 8.79 -12.17 -1.92
N ARG A 93 8.90 -10.88 -2.27
CA ARG A 93 9.81 -9.93 -1.62
C ARG A 93 9.48 -9.78 -0.13
N GLU A 94 8.22 -9.50 0.21
CA GLU A 94 7.77 -9.33 1.60
C GLU A 94 7.99 -10.61 2.45
N VAL A 95 7.71 -11.80 1.89
CA VAL A 95 8.01 -13.08 2.57
C VAL A 95 9.50 -13.19 2.87
N ALA A 96 10.37 -12.89 1.90
CA ALA A 96 11.81 -12.98 2.07
C ALA A 96 12.34 -11.96 3.10
N GLU A 97 11.86 -10.73 3.07
CA GLU A 97 12.29 -9.66 3.98
C GLU A 97 11.89 -9.92 5.44
N GLU A 98 10.64 -10.34 5.69
CA GLU A 98 10.16 -10.52 7.06
C GLU A 98 10.57 -11.85 7.70
N THR A 99 10.80 -12.89 6.90
CA THR A 99 11.00 -14.27 7.40
C THR A 99 12.32 -14.89 7.02
N GLY A 100 13.01 -14.37 6.01
CA GLY A 100 14.21 -14.98 5.42
C GLY A 100 13.94 -16.26 4.60
N LEU A 101 12.67 -16.60 4.34
CA LEU A 101 12.28 -17.77 3.57
C LEU A 101 12.13 -17.45 2.08
N SER A 102 12.40 -18.42 1.21
CA SER A 102 12.10 -18.35 -0.22
C SER A 102 10.73 -18.98 -0.53
N VAL A 103 10.02 -18.40 -1.49
CA VAL A 103 8.74 -18.93 -1.98
C VAL A 103 9.00 -19.84 -3.19
N ASP A 104 8.63 -21.11 -3.07
CA ASP A 104 8.84 -22.12 -4.11
C ASP A 104 7.73 -22.14 -5.18
N ALA A 105 6.50 -21.79 -4.80
CA ALA A 105 5.33 -21.74 -5.69
C ALA A 105 4.32 -20.67 -5.24
N LEU A 106 3.57 -20.13 -6.22
CA LEU A 106 2.43 -19.23 -6.03
C LEU A 106 1.23 -19.76 -6.81
#